data_AF-A0A7I7UG11-F1
#
_entry.id   AF-A0A7I7UG11-F1
#
_cell.length_a   1.000
_cell.length_b   1.000
_cell.length_c   1.000
_cell.angle_alpha   90.00
_cell.angle_beta   90.00
_cell.angle_gamma   90.00
#
_symmetry.space_group_name_H-M   'P 1'
#
loop_
_entity.id
_entity.type
_entity.pdbx_description
1 polymer ?
#
loop_
_entity_poly.entity_id
_entity_poly.type
_entity_poly.pdbx_seq_one_letter_code
_entity_poly.pdbx_strand_id
1 'polypeptide(L)'
;MDTVAFRVAFLVVWFGTGAITGLWLARRGHDLRWIPIALVLGPIFVPIALERADRGGPRRVSTGDDDAAPSVGPRVLVGWDGSAQAAAALDAAQRLFGGDGELVLAEVVPYEAAEDPQQAVVATADAELNAVAAKIGRPDRPPRHEVLVGAAGEALAHRAQQLEADVIAVGRRGRGVSRLLLGSVSSYLLEHSPVPVLIVDPAHMRV
;
A
#
# COMPACT_ATOMS: atom_id res chain seq x y z
N MET A 1 28.76 33.33 23.49
CA MET A 1 27.85 32.24 23.08
C MET A 1 27.85 31.22 24.19
N ASP A 2 26.73 31.06 24.86
CA ASP A 2 26.65 30.31 26.11
C ASP A 2 26.69 28.81 25.81
N THR A 3 27.58 28.07 26.47
CA THR A 3 27.78 26.62 26.26
C THR A 3 26.46 25.83 26.41
N VAL A 4 25.54 26.32 27.24
CA VAL A 4 24.19 25.76 27.41
C VAL A 4 23.35 25.97 26.15
N ALA A 5 23.32 27.18 25.59
CA ALA A 5 22.58 27.47 24.37
C ALA A 5 23.10 26.62 23.19
N PHE A 6 24.42 26.44 23.09
CA PHE A 6 25.02 25.57 22.09
C PHE A 6 24.61 24.09 22.26
N ARG A 7 24.64 23.56 23.48
CA ARG A 7 24.21 22.18 23.77
C ARG A 7 22.73 21.97 23.46
N VAL A 8 21.88 22.93 23.82
CA VAL A 8 20.45 22.88 23.51
C VAL A 8 20.22 22.90 22.00
N ALA A 9 20.86 23.83 21.28
CA ALA A 9 20.75 23.89 19.82
C ALA A 9 21.22 22.59 19.15
N PHE A 10 22.32 22.01 19.62
CA PHE A 10 22.83 20.73 19.13
C PHE A 10 21.82 19.59 19.33
N LEU A 11 21.22 19.48 20.52
CA LEU A 11 20.21 18.45 20.80
C LEU A 11 18.94 18.65 19.98
N VAL A 12 18.48 19.89 19.80
CA VAL A 12 17.31 20.21 18.97
C VAL A 12 17.55 19.79 17.52
N VAL A 13 18.72 20.10 16.95
CA VAL A 13 19.07 19.68 15.59
C VAL A 13 19.18 18.16 15.53
N TRP A 14 19.85 17.52 16.50
CA TRP A 14 20.04 16.07 16.55
C TRP A 14 18.71 15.30 16.53
N PHE A 15 17.82 15.62 17.47
CA PHE A 15 16.52 14.95 17.58
C PHE A 15 15.57 15.37 16.46
N GLY A 16 15.66 16.63 15.99
CA GLY A 16 14.87 17.14 14.86
C GLY A 16 15.18 16.37 13.56
N THR A 17 16.45 16.20 13.22
CA THR A 17 16.86 15.40 12.05
C THR A 17 16.39 13.95 12.17
N GLY A 18 16.53 13.34 13.36
CA GLY A 18 16.04 11.99 13.63
C GLY A 18 14.53 11.84 13.44
N ALA A 19 13.75 12.77 14.00
CA ALA A 19 12.29 12.77 13.89
C ALA A 19 11.82 12.96 12.44
N ILE A 20 12.43 13.89 11.69
CA ILE A 20 12.11 14.13 10.27
C ILE A 20 12.41 12.87 9.45
N THR A 21 13.58 12.26 9.65
CA THR A 21 14.01 11.06 8.90
C THR A 21 13.13 9.86 9.23
N GLY A 22 12.80 9.63 10.50
CA GLY A 22 11.90 8.56 10.92
C GLY A 22 10.48 8.73 10.37
N LEU A 23 9.96 9.96 10.38
CA LEU A 23 8.64 10.26 9.81
C LEU A 23 8.64 10.11 8.28
N TRP A 24 9.72 10.49 7.61
CA TRP A 24 9.90 10.29 6.18
C TRP A 24 9.91 8.80 5.82
N LEU A 25 10.60 7.97 6.60
CA LEU A 25 10.64 6.52 6.42
C LEU A 25 9.25 5.88 6.61
N ALA A 26 8.53 6.29 7.65
CA ALA A 26 7.17 5.82 7.93
C ALA A 26 6.19 6.18 6.80
N ARG A 27 6.36 7.36 6.18
CA ARG A 27 5.58 7.76 5.00
C ARG A 27 5.88 6.93 3.76
N ARG A 28 7.09 6.35 3.67
CA ARG A 28 7.48 5.39 2.62
C ARG A 28 7.11 3.94 2.92
N GLY A 29 6.27 3.68 3.93
CA GLY A 29 5.74 2.32 4.18
C GLY A 29 6.65 1.43 5.02
N HIS A 30 7.71 1.97 5.64
CA HIS A 30 8.46 1.28 6.69
C HIS A 30 7.72 1.36 8.05
N ASP A 31 7.98 0.41 8.93
CA ASP A 31 7.33 0.33 10.26
C ASP A 31 7.62 1.59 11.11
N LEU A 32 6.63 2.04 11.90
CA LEU A 32 6.78 3.12 12.88
C LEU A 32 7.84 2.81 13.95
N ARG A 33 8.22 1.54 14.13
CA ARG A 33 9.31 1.12 15.03
C ARG A 33 10.67 1.76 14.68
N TRP A 34 10.86 2.26 13.46
CA TRP A 34 12.08 2.99 13.07
C TRP A 34 12.17 4.39 13.66
N ILE A 35 11.05 5.02 14.04
CA ILE A 35 11.03 6.38 14.59
C ILE A 35 11.86 6.51 15.88
N PRO A 36 11.72 5.66 16.92
CA PRO A 36 12.55 5.77 18.11
C PRO A 36 14.04 5.55 17.82
N ILE A 37 14.37 4.64 16.89
CA ILE A 37 15.75 4.38 16.47
C ILE A 37 16.34 5.63 15.79
N ALA A 38 15.58 6.24 14.88
CA ALA A 38 15.96 7.47 14.19
C ALA A 38 16.17 8.63 15.17
N LEU A 39 15.33 8.73 16.21
CA LEU A 39 15.43 9.79 17.21
C LEU A 39 16.71 9.66 18.06
N VAL A 40 17.09 8.43 18.42
CA VAL A 40 18.33 8.17 19.17
C VAL A 40 19.58 8.44 18.31
N LEU A 41 19.60 7.94 17.08
CA LEU A 41 20.75 8.05 16.17
C LEU A 41 20.88 9.43 15.49
N GLY A 42 19.79 10.20 15.44
CA GLY A 42 19.76 11.54 14.86
C GLY A 42 20.28 11.57 13.42
N PRO A 43 21.25 12.44 13.07
CA PRO A 43 21.77 12.57 11.71
C PRO A 43 22.54 11.34 11.21
N ILE A 44 23.04 10.47 12.09
CA ILE A 44 23.75 9.23 11.69
C ILE A 44 22.77 8.22 11.06
N PHE A 45 21.48 8.31 11.37
CA PHE A 45 20.47 7.44 10.78
C PHE A 45 20.19 7.73 9.31
N VAL A 46 20.52 8.93 8.83
CA VAL A 46 20.20 9.40 7.46
C VAL A 46 20.74 8.48 6.36
N PRO A 47 22.04 8.10 6.31
CA PRO A 47 22.54 7.18 5.29
C PRO A 47 21.88 5.80 5.34
N ILE A 48 21.56 5.28 6.54
CA ILE A 48 20.85 4.00 6.71
C ILE A 48 19.42 4.11 6.18
N ALA A 49 18.75 5.23 6.46
CA ALA A 49 17.41 5.53 5.97
C ALA A 49 17.38 5.66 4.45
N LEU A 50 18.37 6.32 3.84
CA LEU A 50 18.51 6.45 2.40
C LEU A 50 18.74 5.10 1.74
N GLU A 51 19.66 4.29 2.26
CA GLU A 51 19.95 2.96 1.70
C GLU A 51 18.73 2.02 1.80
N ARG A 52 17.95 2.10 2.87
CA ARG A 52 16.69 1.37 3.04
C ARG A 52 15.62 1.85 2.06
N ALA A 53 15.52 3.16 1.87
CA ALA A 53 14.55 3.77 0.98
C ALA A 53 14.84 3.50 -0.51
N ASP A 54 16.11 3.32 -0.89
CA ASP A 54 16.51 3.01 -2.27
C ASP A 54 16.38 1.51 -2.62
N ARG A 55 16.48 0.61 -1.62
CA ARG A 55 16.25 -0.83 -1.82
C ARG A 55 14.78 -1.22 -1.95
N GLY A 56 13.88 -0.34 -1.52
CA GLY A 56 12.45 -0.56 -1.46
C GLY A 56 11.71 -0.06 -2.70
N GLY A 57 12.08 -0.51 -3.90
CA GLY A 57 11.12 -0.48 -5.01
C GLY A 57 10.03 -1.52 -4.73
N PRO A 58 8.75 -1.28 -5.10
CA PRO A 58 7.70 -2.26 -4.86
C PRO A 58 8.06 -3.61 -5.49
N ARG A 59 8.27 -4.62 -4.64
CA ARG A 59 8.62 -5.98 -5.06
C ARG A 59 7.41 -6.88 -4.94
N ARG A 60 7.25 -7.74 -5.93
CA ARG A 60 6.25 -8.80 -5.95
C ARG A 60 6.82 -10.00 -5.22
N VAL A 61 6.04 -10.60 -4.30
CA VAL A 61 6.50 -11.79 -3.56
C VAL A 61 5.65 -13.02 -3.86
N SER A 62 4.39 -12.85 -4.32
CA SER A 62 3.56 -13.95 -4.82
C SER A 62 3.32 -13.86 -6.33
N THR A 63 3.53 -14.98 -7.01
CA THR A 63 3.34 -15.12 -8.47
C THR A 63 1.97 -15.70 -8.77
N GLY A 64 0.97 -14.83 -8.90
CA GLY A 64 -0.27 -15.16 -9.60
C GLY A 64 -0.07 -15.04 -11.11
N ASP A 65 0.47 -16.09 -11.72
CA ASP A 65 0.52 -16.42 -13.16
C ASP A 65 0.59 -15.22 -14.14
N ASP A 66 1.79 -14.73 -14.46
CA ASP A 66 2.00 -13.58 -15.37
C ASP A 66 1.53 -13.82 -16.82
N ASP A 67 1.23 -15.07 -17.19
CA ASP A 67 0.76 -15.47 -18.50
C ASP A 67 -0.79 -15.48 -18.59
N ALA A 68 -1.43 -14.41 -18.10
CA ALA A 68 -2.84 -14.19 -18.40
C ALA A 68 -2.99 -13.90 -19.89
N ALA A 69 -3.70 -14.78 -20.61
CA ALA A 69 -4.17 -14.48 -21.95
C ALA A 69 -4.83 -13.08 -21.98
N PRO A 70 -4.67 -12.30 -23.07
CA PRO A 70 -5.23 -10.96 -23.17
C PRO A 70 -6.70 -10.96 -22.76
N SER A 71 -7.02 -10.19 -21.71
CA SER A 71 -8.39 -10.09 -21.22
C SER A 71 -9.20 -9.27 -22.21
N VAL A 72 -10.34 -9.81 -22.64
CA VAL A 72 -11.26 -9.14 -23.58
C VAL A 72 -11.96 -7.93 -22.93
N GLY A 73 -11.90 -7.80 -21.60
CA GLY A 73 -12.47 -6.68 -20.84
C GLY A 73 -11.49 -6.03 -19.87
N PRO A 74 -11.93 -4.97 -19.17
CA PRO A 74 -11.04 -4.08 -18.43
C PRO A 74 -10.39 -4.79 -17.23
N ARG A 75 -9.10 -4.57 -17.03
CA ARG A 75 -8.34 -5.09 -15.90
C ARG A 75 -8.39 -4.11 -14.73
N VAL A 76 -8.95 -4.54 -13.61
CA VAL A 76 -9.19 -3.70 -12.43
C VAL A 76 -8.34 -4.19 -11.27
N LEU A 77 -7.41 -3.35 -10.82
CA LEU A 77 -6.58 -3.60 -9.65
C LEU A 77 -7.32 -3.12 -8.40
N VAL A 78 -7.67 -4.04 -7.50
CA VAL A 78 -8.40 -3.71 -6.26
C VAL A 78 -7.44 -3.76 -5.07
N GLY A 79 -7.22 -2.62 -4.42
CA GLY A 79 -6.41 -2.55 -3.20
C GLY A 79 -7.13 -3.16 -1.99
N TRP A 80 -6.50 -4.15 -1.38
CA TRP A 80 -7.02 -4.90 -0.24
C TRP A 80 -6.16 -4.69 1.01
N ASP A 81 -6.81 -4.48 2.16
CA ASP A 81 -6.17 -4.41 3.47
C ASP A 81 -7.03 -5.06 4.57
N GLY A 82 -7.96 -5.92 4.17
CA GLY A 82 -8.95 -6.56 5.06
C GLY A 82 -10.01 -5.63 5.66
N SER A 83 -10.00 -4.34 5.34
CA SER A 83 -10.96 -3.39 5.91
C SER A 83 -12.34 -3.43 5.24
N ALA A 84 -13.38 -2.95 5.95
CA ALA A 84 -14.72 -2.80 5.38
C ALA A 84 -14.74 -1.84 4.17
N GLN A 85 -13.82 -0.86 4.13
CA GLN A 85 -13.67 0.07 3.02
C GLN A 85 -13.10 -0.65 1.78
N ALA A 86 -12.11 -1.53 1.96
CA ALA A 86 -11.59 -2.36 0.88
C ALA A 86 -12.66 -3.35 0.38
N ALA A 87 -13.45 -3.93 1.29
CA ALA A 87 -14.59 -4.78 0.92
C ALA A 87 -15.64 -4.03 0.08
N ALA A 88 -15.97 -2.79 0.43
CA ALA A 88 -16.87 -1.94 -0.37
C ALA A 88 -16.28 -1.63 -1.76
N ALA A 89 -14.96 -1.37 -1.83
CA ALA A 89 -14.29 -1.15 -3.11
C ALA A 89 -14.33 -2.39 -4.01
N LEU A 90 -14.13 -3.57 -3.43
CA LEU A 90 -14.25 -4.84 -4.13
C LEU A 90 -15.67 -5.08 -4.66
N ASP A 91 -16.70 -4.90 -3.83
CA ASP A 91 -18.11 -5.05 -4.25
C ASP A 91 -18.46 -4.06 -5.37
N ALA A 92 -18.00 -2.81 -5.29
CA ALA A 92 -18.21 -1.83 -6.36
C ALA A 92 -17.49 -2.24 -7.66
N ALA A 93 -16.25 -2.73 -7.57
CA ALA A 93 -15.50 -3.22 -8.72
C ALA A 93 -16.20 -4.42 -9.36
N GLN A 94 -16.74 -5.35 -8.56
CA GLN A 94 -17.54 -6.48 -9.06
C GLN A 94 -18.82 -6.02 -9.77
N ARG A 95 -19.53 -5.03 -9.24
CA ARG A 95 -20.75 -4.51 -9.86
C ARG A 95 -20.50 -3.79 -11.17
N LEU A 96 -19.43 -3.00 -11.23
CA LEU A 96 -19.11 -2.18 -12.41
C LEU A 96 -18.37 -2.97 -13.49
N PHE A 97 -17.51 -3.91 -13.10
CA PHE A 97 -16.58 -4.57 -14.01
C PHE A 97 -16.66 -6.10 -13.97
N GLY A 98 -17.42 -6.72 -13.07
CA GLY A 98 -17.47 -8.18 -12.92
C GLY A 98 -18.21 -8.95 -14.03
N GLY A 99 -18.73 -8.25 -15.04
CA GLY A 99 -19.25 -8.85 -16.27
C GLY A 99 -18.11 -9.35 -17.17
N ASP A 100 -17.39 -8.42 -17.78
CA ASP A 100 -16.33 -8.73 -18.75
C ASP A 100 -14.91 -8.42 -18.23
N GLY A 101 -14.79 -7.71 -17.11
CA GLY A 101 -13.52 -7.24 -16.54
C GLY A 101 -12.80 -8.25 -15.65
N GLU A 102 -11.47 -8.21 -15.71
CA GLU A 102 -10.58 -9.03 -14.89
C GLU A 102 -10.30 -8.31 -13.57
N LEU A 103 -10.66 -8.92 -12.44
CA LEU A 103 -10.37 -8.36 -11.13
C LEU A 103 -9.07 -8.97 -10.59
N VAL A 104 -8.13 -8.10 -10.21
CA VAL A 104 -6.88 -8.47 -9.56
C VAL A 104 -6.88 -7.88 -8.16
N LEU A 105 -6.92 -8.72 -7.13
CA LEU A 105 -6.85 -8.27 -5.74
C LEU A 105 -5.39 -8.10 -5.34
N ALA A 106 -5.03 -6.95 -4.77
CA ALA A 106 -3.68 -6.67 -4.33
C ALA A 106 -3.64 -6.23 -2.86
N GLU A 107 -2.98 -7.03 -2.03
CA GLU A 107 -2.63 -6.63 -0.67
C GLU A 107 -1.20 -6.10 -0.64
N VAL A 108 -0.97 -4.97 0.05
CA VAL A 108 0.37 -4.40 0.19
C VAL A 108 0.85 -4.54 1.63
N VAL A 109 1.93 -5.30 1.81
CA VAL A 109 2.61 -5.47 3.10
C VAL A 109 3.85 -4.55 3.19
N PRO A 110 4.30 -4.17 4.41
CA PRO A 110 5.51 -3.35 4.60
C PRO A 110 6.79 -4.02 4.06
N TYR A 111 7.84 -3.25 3.79
CA TYR A 111 9.14 -3.77 3.30
C TYR A 111 9.73 -4.85 4.22
N GLU A 112 9.55 -4.70 5.52
CA GLU A 112 10.03 -5.63 6.54
C GLU A 112 9.40 -7.02 6.40
N ALA A 113 8.19 -7.13 5.82
CA ALA A 113 7.55 -8.42 5.56
C ALA A 113 8.32 -9.24 4.50
N ALA A 114 9.03 -8.59 3.58
CA ALA A 114 9.90 -9.26 2.61
C ALA A 114 11.28 -9.61 3.19
N GLU A 115 11.67 -8.98 4.30
CA GLU A 115 12.90 -9.28 5.03
C GLU A 115 12.73 -10.43 6.03
N ASP A 116 11.49 -10.85 6.29
CA ASP A 116 11.19 -12.02 7.12
C ASP A 116 11.74 -13.31 6.49
N PRO A 117 12.73 -14.00 7.11
CA PRO A 117 13.30 -15.23 6.57
C PRO A 117 12.28 -16.35 6.40
N GLN A 118 11.20 -16.33 7.20
CA GLN A 118 10.14 -17.32 7.13
C GLN A 118 9.03 -16.94 6.15
N GLN A 119 9.06 -15.71 5.61
CA GLN A 119 8.00 -15.13 4.78
C GLN A 119 6.60 -15.31 5.38
N ALA A 120 6.49 -15.42 6.70
CA ALA A 120 5.25 -15.83 7.38
C ALA A 120 4.16 -14.78 7.20
N VAL A 121 4.55 -13.50 7.22
CA VAL A 121 3.64 -12.37 6.96
C VAL A 121 3.09 -12.42 5.54
N VAL A 122 3.96 -12.63 4.54
CA VAL A 122 3.54 -12.72 3.13
C VAL A 122 2.66 -13.95 2.91
N ALA A 123 3.05 -15.11 3.43
CA ALA A 123 2.29 -16.34 3.27
C ALA A 123 0.90 -16.27 3.92
N THR A 124 0.79 -15.56 5.06
CA THR A 124 -0.49 -15.34 5.74
C THR A 124 -1.37 -14.39 4.94
N ALA A 125 -0.82 -13.26 4.49
CA ALA A 125 -1.53 -12.31 3.62
C ALA A 125 -2.01 -12.99 2.32
N ASP A 126 -1.14 -13.81 1.70
CA ASP A 126 -1.47 -14.57 0.49
C ASP A 126 -2.61 -15.55 0.73
N ALA A 127 -2.56 -16.33 1.81
CA ALA A 127 -3.62 -17.27 2.17
C ALA A 127 -4.96 -16.58 2.47
N GLU A 128 -4.94 -15.47 3.20
CA GLU A 128 -6.14 -14.67 3.50
C GLU A 128 -6.73 -14.05 2.22
N LEU A 129 -5.88 -13.48 1.38
CA LEU A 129 -6.28 -12.87 0.12
C LEU A 129 -6.82 -13.90 -0.86
N ASN A 130 -6.19 -15.08 -0.96
CA ASN A 130 -6.69 -16.20 -1.76
C ASN A 130 -8.07 -16.65 -1.30
N ALA A 131 -8.33 -16.71 0.01
CA ALA A 131 -9.64 -17.07 0.55
C ALA A 131 -10.73 -16.04 0.21
N VAL A 132 -10.37 -14.75 0.10
CA VAL A 132 -11.27 -13.70 -0.38
C VAL A 132 -11.49 -13.83 -1.89
N ALA A 133 -10.41 -14.02 -2.65
CA ALA A 133 -10.43 -14.15 -4.09
C ALA A 133 -11.28 -15.38 -4.53
N ALA A 134 -11.16 -16.50 -3.82
CA ALA A 134 -11.96 -17.70 -4.06
C ALA A 134 -13.48 -17.48 -3.88
N LYS A 135 -13.91 -16.53 -3.05
CA LYS A 135 -15.35 -16.22 -2.85
C LYS A 135 -15.93 -15.39 -3.99
N ILE A 136 -15.08 -14.67 -4.72
CA ILE A 136 -15.49 -13.78 -5.82
C ILE A 136 -15.22 -14.37 -7.19
N GLY A 137 -14.36 -15.40 -7.28
CA GLY A 137 -14.00 -16.07 -8.51
C GLY A 137 -15.21 -16.74 -9.17
N ARG A 138 -15.26 -16.69 -10.50
CA ARG A 138 -16.27 -17.41 -11.29
C ARG A 138 -15.62 -18.66 -11.90
N PRO A 139 -16.39 -19.73 -12.19
CA PRO A 139 -15.83 -20.99 -12.72
C PRO A 139 -15.05 -20.81 -14.02
N ASP A 140 -15.41 -19.81 -14.81
CA ASP A 140 -14.86 -19.44 -16.11
C ASP A 140 -13.69 -18.44 -16.01
N ARG A 141 -13.48 -17.83 -14.84
CA ARG A 141 -12.40 -16.84 -14.64
C ARG A 141 -11.80 -17.01 -13.24
N PRO A 142 -10.68 -17.75 -13.11
CA PRO A 142 -10.09 -18.05 -11.82
C PRO A 142 -9.67 -16.76 -11.10
N PRO A 143 -9.72 -16.76 -9.77
CA PRO A 143 -9.45 -15.56 -8.99
C PRO A 143 -7.96 -15.20 -9.00
N ARG A 144 -7.63 -14.00 -9.49
CA ARG A 144 -6.28 -13.43 -9.40
C ARG A 144 -6.12 -12.64 -8.11
N HIS A 145 -5.04 -12.92 -7.40
CA HIS A 145 -4.63 -12.18 -6.21
C HIS A 145 -3.11 -12.09 -6.15
N GLU A 146 -2.61 -11.03 -5.52
CA GLU A 146 -1.18 -10.76 -5.40
C GLU A 146 -0.86 -10.07 -4.07
N VAL A 147 0.25 -10.47 -3.46
CA VAL A 147 0.83 -9.73 -2.34
C VAL A 147 2.02 -8.90 -2.85
N LEU A 148 1.90 -7.59 -2.68
CA LEU A 148 2.89 -6.59 -3.01
C LEU A 148 3.63 -6.15 -1.74
N VAL A 149 4.85 -5.65 -1.90
CA VAL A 149 5.65 -5.14 -0.79
C VAL A 149 5.93 -3.67 -1.01
N GLY A 150 5.66 -2.84 0.00
CA GLY A 150 6.11 -1.45 0.06
C GLY A 150 5.07 -0.46 0.55
N ALA A 151 5.22 0.80 0.16
CA ALA A 151 4.21 1.83 0.41
C ALA A 151 2.96 1.55 -0.44
N ALA A 152 1.80 1.34 0.19
CA ALA A 152 0.59 0.92 -0.49
C ALA A 152 0.20 1.76 -1.73
N GLY A 153 0.26 3.09 -1.66
CA GLY A 153 -0.07 3.95 -2.81
C GLY A 153 0.91 3.79 -3.97
N GLU A 154 2.22 3.74 -3.67
CA GLU A 154 3.29 3.59 -4.67
C GLU A 154 3.27 2.19 -5.29
N ALA A 155 3.14 1.15 -4.46
CA ALA A 155 3.09 -0.23 -4.90
C ALA A 155 1.88 -0.49 -5.80
N LEU A 156 0.70 0.04 -5.46
CA LEU A 156 -0.49 -0.07 -6.30
C LEU A 156 -0.35 0.68 -7.62
N ALA A 157 0.17 1.92 -7.61
CA ALA A 157 0.39 2.70 -8.84
C ALA A 157 1.38 2.01 -9.79
N HIS A 158 2.51 1.56 -9.25
CA HIS A 158 3.52 0.84 -10.02
C HIS A 158 2.96 -0.48 -10.56
N ARG A 159 2.22 -1.23 -9.73
CA ARG A 159 1.64 -2.50 -10.19
C ARG A 159 0.56 -2.30 -11.24
N ALA A 160 -0.26 -1.25 -11.12
CA ALA A 160 -1.24 -0.91 -12.15
C ALA A 160 -0.59 -0.65 -13.51
N GLN A 161 0.57 0.04 -13.53
CA GLN A 161 1.34 0.24 -14.76
C GLN A 161 1.84 -1.09 -15.34
N GLN A 162 2.42 -1.96 -14.51
CA GLN A 162 2.96 -3.25 -14.95
C GLN A 162 1.88 -4.23 -15.42
N LEU A 163 0.70 -4.17 -14.80
CA LEU A 163 -0.45 -4.98 -15.19
C LEU A 163 -1.15 -4.45 -16.44
N GLU A 164 -0.80 -3.25 -16.92
CA GLU A 164 -1.62 -2.51 -17.88
C GLU A 164 -3.08 -2.44 -17.41
N ALA A 165 -3.27 -2.17 -16.11
CA ALA A 165 -4.60 -2.08 -15.52
C ALA A 165 -5.34 -0.86 -16.10
N ASP A 166 -6.65 -0.98 -16.33
CA ASP A 166 -7.48 0.11 -16.80
C ASP A 166 -7.96 1.01 -15.65
N VAL A 167 -8.09 0.44 -14.44
CA VAL A 167 -8.60 1.13 -13.25
C VAL A 167 -7.96 0.58 -11.97
N ILE A 168 -7.65 1.45 -11.02
CA ILE A 168 -7.35 1.07 -9.63
C ILE A 168 -8.58 1.36 -8.75
N ALA A 169 -9.08 0.37 -8.02
CA ALA A 169 -10.17 0.53 -7.05
C ALA A 169 -9.64 0.46 -5.62
N VAL A 170 -9.94 1.47 -4.80
CA VAL A 170 -9.57 1.53 -3.38
C VAL A 170 -10.71 2.07 -2.52
N GLY A 171 -10.76 1.61 -1.27
CA GLY A 171 -11.70 2.13 -0.29
C GLY A 171 -11.29 3.52 0.22
N ARG A 172 -12.27 4.39 0.49
CA ARG A 172 -12.05 5.66 1.17
C ARG A 172 -11.79 5.40 2.66
N ARG A 173 -10.54 5.42 3.11
CA ARG A 173 -10.20 5.23 4.53
C ARG A 173 -10.63 6.45 5.37
N GLY A 174 -11.46 6.23 6.40
CA GLY A 174 -11.78 7.23 7.43
C GLY A 174 -12.37 6.59 8.69
N ARG A 175 -11.63 6.61 9.81
CA ARG A 175 -12.18 6.34 11.15
C ARG A 175 -12.55 7.69 11.79
N GLY A 176 -13.78 7.83 12.31
CA GLY A 176 -14.20 9.00 13.10
C GLY A 176 -14.67 10.24 12.32
N VAL A 177 -14.53 11.43 12.95
CA VAL A 177 -15.06 12.75 12.52
C VAL A 177 -14.50 13.22 11.16
N SER A 178 -13.48 12.56 10.62
CA SER A 178 -12.88 12.84 9.31
C SER A 178 -13.48 12.04 8.16
N ARG A 179 -14.80 11.82 8.16
CA ARG A 179 -15.53 11.19 7.02
C ARG A 179 -15.35 11.98 5.70
N LEU A 180 -14.83 13.21 5.80
CA LEU A 180 -14.50 14.10 4.69
C LEU A 180 -13.06 13.96 4.18
N LEU A 181 -12.13 13.34 4.91
CA LEU A 181 -10.73 13.24 4.49
C LEU A 181 -10.49 12.00 3.61
N LEU A 182 -9.66 12.17 2.58
CA LEU A 182 -9.10 11.08 1.80
C LEU A 182 -8.03 10.35 2.64
N GLY A 183 -8.00 9.02 2.57
CA GLY A 183 -6.94 8.22 3.18
C GLY A 183 -5.61 8.43 2.46
N SER A 184 -4.49 8.19 3.13
CA SER A 184 -3.14 8.39 2.57
C SER A 184 -2.93 7.66 1.24
N VAL A 185 -3.45 6.43 1.09
CA VAL A 185 -3.37 5.65 -0.15
C VAL A 185 -4.19 6.30 -1.25
N SER A 186 -5.45 6.65 -0.99
CA SER A 186 -6.32 7.29 -1.98
C SER A 186 -5.78 8.65 -2.42
N SER A 187 -5.28 9.47 -1.49
CA SER A 187 -4.66 10.77 -1.81
C SER A 187 -3.42 10.58 -2.70
N TYR A 188 -2.55 9.63 -2.37
CA TYR A 188 -1.36 9.35 -3.17
C TYR A 188 -1.75 8.91 -4.59
N LEU A 189 -2.71 8.01 -4.72
CA LEU A 189 -3.16 7.50 -6.02
C LEU A 189 -3.82 8.59 -6.88
N LEU A 190 -4.56 9.54 -6.29
CA LEU A 190 -5.12 10.67 -7.04
C LEU A 190 -4.04 11.54 -7.70
N GLU A 191 -2.87 11.64 -7.07
CA GLU A 191 -1.76 12.47 -7.55
C GLU A 191 -0.83 11.72 -8.49
N HIS A 192 -0.64 10.41 -8.30
CA HIS A 192 0.44 9.64 -8.92
C HIS A 192 -0.01 8.43 -9.75
N SER A 193 -1.30 8.09 -9.76
CA SER A 193 -1.76 6.91 -10.49
C SER A 193 -1.56 7.09 -12.00
N PRO A 194 -1.01 6.09 -12.71
CA PRO A 194 -0.91 6.12 -14.16
C PRO A 194 -2.25 5.91 -14.86
N VAL A 195 -3.27 5.49 -14.12
CA VAL A 195 -4.58 5.04 -14.63
C VAL A 195 -5.71 5.63 -13.77
N PRO A 196 -6.96 5.67 -14.26
CA PRO A 196 -8.11 6.10 -13.47
C PRO A 196 -8.21 5.41 -12.09
N VAL A 197 -8.58 6.18 -11.06
CA VAL A 197 -8.73 5.69 -9.68
C VAL A 197 -10.20 5.76 -9.26
N LEU A 198 -10.79 4.60 -8.96
CA LEU A 198 -12.11 4.46 -8.35
C LEU A 198 -11.98 4.47 -6.83
N ILE A 199 -12.44 5.55 -6.20
CA ILE A 199 -12.47 5.68 -4.75
C ILE A 199 -13.89 5.42 -4.25
N VAL A 200 -14.05 4.39 -3.43
CA VAL A 200 -15.37 3.94 -2.97
C VAL A 200 -15.63 4.38 -1.54
N ASP A 201 -16.71 5.12 -1.33
CA ASP A 201 -17.19 5.55 -0.02
C ASP A 201 -18.31 4.61 0.47
N PRO A 202 -18.10 3.80 1.51
CA PRO A 202 -19.13 2.90 2.02
C PRO A 202 -20.37 3.62 2.54
N ALA A 203 -20.29 4.91 2.90
CA ALA A 203 -21.44 5.66 3.40
C ALA A 203 -22.49 5.98 2.31
N HIS A 204 -22.09 5.97 1.04
CA HIS A 204 -22.95 6.31 -0.10
C HIS A 204 -23.33 5.10 -0.95
N MET A 205 -22.82 3.91 -0.60
CA MET A 205 -23.18 2.65 -1.22
C MET A 205 -24.38 2.06 -0.48
N ARG A 206 -25.57 2.61 -0.72
CA ARG A 206 -26.83 2.06 -0.17
C ARG A 206 -27.33 0.93 -1.08
N VAL A 207 -27.62 -0.20 -0.43
CA VAL A 207 -28.32 -1.39 -0.96
C VAL A 207 -29.76 -1.04 -1.30
#